data_AF-A0A925LJE1-F1
#
_entry.id   AF-A0A925LJE1-F1
#
_cell.length_a   1.000
_cell.length_b   1.000
_cell.length_c   1.000
_cell.angle_alpha   90.00
_cell.angle_beta   90.00
_cell.angle_gamma   90.00
#
_symmetry.space_group_name_H-M   'P 1'
#
loop_
_entity.id
_entity.type
_entity.pdbx_description
1 polymer ?
#
loop_
_entity_poly.entity_id
_entity_poly.type
_entity_poly.pdbx_seq_one_letter_code
_entity_poly.pdbx_strand_id
1 'polypeptide(L)'
;MSAWLLYLALGAFAGVLAGLLGVGGGLVIVPMLTFIFTSQGLPAEHILHLALGTSLASIMFTSVSSLRAHHARGAVDWLVVRRITPGIMAGTFFGSWVA
;
A
#
# COMPACT_ATOMS: atom_id res chain seq x y z
N MET A 1 -24.20 3.73 -6.67
CA MET A 1 -24.25 3.60 -5.19
C MET A 1 -23.54 2.34 -4.66
N SER A 2 -23.50 1.23 -5.40
CA SER A 2 -22.97 -0.07 -4.94
C SER A 2 -21.44 -0.18 -4.80
N ALA A 3 -20.66 0.47 -5.66
CA ALA A 3 -19.20 0.30 -5.68
C ALA A 3 -18.48 0.87 -4.44
N TRP A 4 -19.02 1.92 -3.81
CA TRP A 4 -18.42 2.56 -2.64
C TRP A 4 -18.34 1.63 -1.42
N LEU A 5 -19.36 0.79 -1.23
CA LEU A 5 -19.38 -0.20 -0.16
C LEU A 5 -18.31 -1.28 -0.35
N LEU A 6 -18.03 -1.67 -1.60
CA LEU A 6 -16.96 -2.63 -1.92
C LEU A 6 -15.59 -2.04 -1.57
N TYR A 7 -15.34 -0.77 -1.87
CA TYR A 7 -14.08 -0.12 -1.51
C TYR A 7 -13.90 0.03 0.00
N LEU A 8 -14.97 0.37 0.73
CA LEU A 8 -14.93 0.45 2.20
C LEU A 8 -14.70 -0.93 2.83
N ALA A 9 -15.40 -1.97 2.37
CA ALA A 9 -15.23 -3.33 2.84
C ALA A 9 -13.82 -3.87 2.53
N LEU A 10 -13.32 -3.62 1.32
CA LEU A 10 -11.98 -3.94 0.90
C LEU A 10 -10.94 -3.26 1.80
N GLY A 11 -11.07 -1.94 2.00
CA GLY A 11 -10.15 -1.17 2.83
C GLY A 11 -10.14 -1.64 4.28
N ALA A 12 -11.30 -1.96 4.85
CA ALA A 12 -11.40 -2.52 6.20
C ALA A 12 -10.74 -3.90 6.30
N PHE A 13 -11.05 -4.81 5.38
CA PHE A 13 -10.48 -6.16 5.36
C PHE A 13 -8.96 -6.13 5.16
N ALA A 14 -8.49 -5.40 4.16
CA ALA A 14 -7.08 -5.23 3.88
C ALA A 14 -6.33 -4.55 5.03
N GLY A 15 -6.94 -3.55 5.67
CA GLY A 15 -6.37 -2.85 6.82
C GLY A 15 -6.21 -3.77 8.05
N VAL A 16 -7.21 -4.60 8.34
CA VAL A 16 -7.13 -5.60 9.42
C VAL A 16 -6.04 -6.63 9.13
N LEU A 17 -6.01 -7.20 7.92
CA LEU A 17 -4.98 -8.15 7.52
C LEU A 17 -3.58 -7.52 7.56
N ALA A 18 -3.42 -6.29 7.09
CA ALA A 18 -2.17 -5.56 7.15
C ALA A 18 -1.69 -5.34 8.60
N GLY A 19 -2.61 -5.07 9.52
CA GLY A 19 -2.32 -4.91 10.95
C GLY A 19 -1.95 -6.22 11.64
N LEU A 20 -2.62 -7.33 11.29
CA LEU A 20 -2.36 -8.66 11.87
C LEU A 20 -1.07 -9.29 11.33
N LEU A 21 -0.83 -9.19 10.02
CA LEU A 21 0.33 -9.80 9.35
C LEU A 21 1.57 -8.91 9.41
N GLY A 22 1.42 -7.60 9.59
CA GLY A 22 2.52 -6.64 9.62
C GLY A 22 3.19 -6.36 8.27
N VAL A 23 2.72 -6.97 7.17
CA VAL A 23 3.36 -6.92 5.84
C VAL A 23 3.01 -5.64 5.05
N GLY A 24 2.05 -4.82 5.52
CA GLY A 24 1.48 -3.72 4.73
C GLY A 24 0.54 -4.27 3.66
N GLY A 25 -0.68 -3.73 3.58
CA GLY A 25 -1.80 -4.38 2.87
C GLY A 25 -1.64 -4.55 1.35
N GLY A 26 -0.53 -4.14 0.75
CA GLY A 26 -0.31 -4.11 -0.70
C GLY A 26 -0.45 -5.45 -1.40
N LEU A 27 0.01 -6.54 -0.77
CA LEU A 27 -0.12 -7.90 -1.32
C LEU A 27 -1.60 -8.28 -1.58
N VAL A 28 -2.50 -7.76 -0.74
CA VAL A 28 -3.95 -8.05 -0.79
C VAL A 28 -4.69 -6.98 -1.60
N ILE A 29 -4.32 -5.70 -1.43
CA ILE A 29 -5.02 -4.56 -2.05
C ILE A 29 -4.88 -4.58 -3.58
N VAL A 30 -3.69 -4.86 -4.11
CA VAL A 30 -3.46 -4.88 -5.56
C VAL A 30 -4.41 -5.86 -6.27
N PRO A 31 -4.37 -7.18 -6.02
CA PRO A 31 -5.21 -8.14 -6.74
C PRO A 31 -6.71 -7.88 -6.57
N MET A 32 -7.14 -7.41 -5.40
CA MET A 32 -8.54 -7.08 -5.17
C MET A 32 -8.98 -5.83 -5.96
N LEU A 33 -8.14 -4.80 -6.06
CA LEU A 33 -8.42 -3.65 -6.93
C LEU A 33 -8.42 -4.06 -8.41
N THR A 34 -7.50 -4.93 -8.84
CA THR A 34 -7.51 -5.46 -10.21
C THR A 34 -8.82 -6.16 -10.54
N PHE A 35 -9.35 -6.97 -9.61
CA PHE A 35 -10.62 -7.67 -9.79
C PHE A 35 -11.80 -6.68 -9.87
N ILE A 36 -11.83 -5.69 -8.97
CA ILE A 36 -12.88 -4.66 -8.98
C ILE A 36 -12.84 -3.85 -10.29
N PHE A 37 -11.66 -3.39 -10.72
CA PHE A 37 -11.52 -2.61 -11.95
C PHE A 37 -11.84 -3.43 -13.21
N THR A 38 -11.51 -4.71 -13.23
CA THR A 38 -11.92 -5.63 -14.30
C THR A 38 -13.44 -5.77 -14.35
N SER A 39 -14.09 -5.95 -13.20
CA SER A 39 -15.56 -6.03 -13.13
C SER A 39 -16.29 -4.74 -13.52
N GLN A 40 -15.60 -3.60 -13.45
CA GLN A 40 -16.13 -2.30 -13.86
C GLN A 40 -15.98 -2.04 -15.37
N GLY A 41 -15.35 -2.96 -16.11
CA GLY A 41 -15.16 -2.83 -17.56
C GLY A 41 -14.09 -1.81 -17.95
N LEU A 42 -13.15 -1.51 -17.05
CA LEU A 42 -12.02 -0.63 -17.38
C LEU A 42 -11.12 -1.25 -18.44
N PRO A 43 -10.45 -0.44 -19.30
CA PRO A 43 -9.50 -0.94 -20.27
C PRO A 43 -8.34 -1.68 -19.60
N ALA A 44 -8.03 -2.90 -20.04
CA ALA A 44 -7.01 -3.76 -19.41
C ALA A 44 -5.62 -3.10 -19.27
N GLU A 45 -5.27 -2.23 -20.22
CA GLU A 45 -4.06 -1.39 -20.21
C GLU A 45 -3.96 -0.46 -18.97
N HIS A 46 -5.10 0.03 -18.48
CA HIS A 46 -5.15 0.99 -17.37
C HIS A 46 -5.34 0.30 -16.01
N ILE A 47 -5.89 -0.92 -15.99
CA ILE A 47 -6.25 -1.64 -14.76
C ILE A 47 -5.04 -1.81 -13.84
N LEU A 48 -3.92 -2.31 -14.37
CA LEU A 48 -2.72 -2.57 -13.56
C LEU A 48 -2.10 -1.27 -13.04
N HIS A 49 -1.98 -0.24 -13.88
CA HIS A 49 -1.45 1.06 -13.47
C HIS A 49 -2.30 1.70 -12.37
N LEU A 50 -3.63 1.67 -12.52
CA LEU A 50 -4.56 2.22 -11.52
C LEU A 50 -4.54 1.40 -10.22
N ALA A 51 -4.52 0.07 -10.30
CA ALA A 51 -4.51 -0.80 -9.12
C ALA A 51 -3.21 -0.63 -8.33
N LEU A 52 -2.06 -0.62 -9.00
CA LEU A 52 -0.76 -0.38 -8.38
C LEU A 52 -0.69 1.02 -7.76
N GLY A 53 -1.02 2.07 -8.52
CA GLY A 53 -0.98 3.45 -8.02
C GLY A 53 -1.90 3.68 -6.81
N THR A 54 -3.14 3.19 -6.89
CA THR A 54 -4.11 3.29 -5.78
C THR A 54 -3.66 2.51 -4.55
N SER A 55 -3.08 1.32 -4.75
CA SER A 55 -2.55 0.53 -3.64
C SER A 55 -1.39 1.24 -2.93
N LEU A 56 -0.46 1.86 -3.67
CA LEU A 56 0.66 2.60 -3.10
C LEU A 56 0.18 3.81 -2.29
N ALA A 57 -0.81 4.54 -2.82
CA ALA A 57 -1.44 5.64 -2.10
C ALA A 57 -2.10 5.17 -0.78
N SER A 58 -2.79 4.03 -0.80
CA SER A 58 -3.39 3.45 0.41
C SER A 58 -2.33 2.97 1.41
N ILE A 59 -1.28 2.30 0.93
CA ILE A 59 -0.18 1.79 1.76
C ILE A 59 0.48 2.92 2.53
N MET A 60 0.69 4.10 1.91
CA MET A 60 1.28 5.26 2.59
C MET A 60 0.58 5.56 3.93
N PHE A 61 -0.76 5.61 3.95
CA PHE A 61 -1.52 5.88 5.17
C PHE A 61 -1.39 4.73 6.19
N THR A 62 -1.47 3.48 5.73
CA THR A 62 -1.33 2.31 6.61
C THR A 62 0.08 2.19 7.21
N SER A 63 1.12 2.52 6.45
CA SER A 63 2.51 2.52 6.89
C SER A 63 2.77 3.60 7.95
N VAL A 64 2.21 4.80 7.80
CA VAL A 64 2.30 5.84 8.83
C VAL A 64 1.62 5.39 10.13
N SER A 65 0.41 4.83 10.02
CA SER A 65 -0.31 4.28 11.18
C SER A 65 0.50 3.17 11.88
N SER A 66 1.05 2.23 11.11
CA SER A 66 1.88 1.14 11.61
C SER A 66 3.16 1.65 12.27
N LEU A 67 3.87 2.60 11.65
CA LEU A 67 5.07 3.22 12.20
C LEU A 67 4.76 3.88 13.55
N ARG A 68 3.66 4.62 13.64
CA ARG A 68 3.22 5.27 14.90
C ARG A 68 2.98 4.24 16.00
N ALA A 69 2.30 3.14 15.68
CA ALA A 69 2.03 2.07 16.64
C ALA A 69 3.31 1.37 17.12
N HIS A 70 4.29 1.14 16.24
CA HIS A 70 5.59 0.57 16.62
C HIS A 70 6.43 1.57 17.44
N HIS A 71 6.40 2.84 17.06
CA HIS A 71 7.11 3.90 17.78
C HIS A 71 6.56 4.08 19.19
N ALA A 72 5.24 4.05 19.38
CA ALA A 72 4.59 4.11 20.69
C ALA A 72 4.99 2.94 21.61
N ARG A 73 5.42 1.80 21.03
CA ARG A 73 5.93 0.63 21.77
C ARG A 73 7.45 0.65 21.97
N GLY A 74 8.13 1.73 21.59
CA GLY A 74 9.60 1.84 21.67
C GLY A 74 10.36 0.90 20.72
N ALA A 75 9.67 0.26 19.77
CA ALA A 75 10.23 -0.76 18.89
C ALA A 75 10.86 -0.19 17.60
N VAL A 76 11.16 1.11 17.57
CA VAL A 76 11.71 1.79 16.38
C VAL A 76 13.13 2.26 16.67
N ASP A 77 14.09 1.66 15.98
CA ASP A 77 15.48 2.11 15.96
C ASP A 77 15.65 3.24 14.94
N TRP A 78 15.68 4.48 15.44
CA TRP A 78 15.84 5.67 14.61
C TRP A 78 17.22 5.80 13.96
N LEU A 79 18.26 5.15 14.50
CA LEU A 79 19.58 5.14 13.88
C LEU A 79 19.55 4.30 12.59
N VAL A 80 18.90 3.13 12.65
CA VAL A 80 18.70 2.27 11.47
C VAL A 80 17.85 2.99 10.44
N VAL A 81 16.69 3.55 10.83
CA VAL A 81 15.81 4.30 9.93
C VAL A 81 16.60 5.39 9.19
N ARG A 82 17.33 6.23 9.91
CA ARG A 82 18.09 7.34 9.31
C ARG A 82 19.20 6.88 8.37
N ARG A 83 19.79 5.70 8.59
CA ARG A 83 20.82 5.13 7.69
C ARG A 83 20.21 4.52 6.44
N ILE A 84 19.08 3.82 6.54
CA ILE A 84 18.47 3.10 5.40
C ILE A 84 17.60 4.02 4.52
N THR A 85 16.92 5.01 5.10
CA THR A 85 16.02 5.92 4.37
C THR A 85 16.67 6.57 3.15
N PRO A 86 17.87 7.18 3.21
CA PRO A 86 18.48 7.78 2.02
C PRO A 86 18.78 6.75 0.92
N GLY A 87 19.18 5.54 1.30
CA GLY A 87 19.39 4.44 0.36
C GLY A 87 18.09 3.98 -0.31
N ILE A 88 17.00 3.88 0.46
CA ILE A 88 15.67 3.57 -0.07
C ILE A 88 15.21 4.67 -1.03
N MET A 89 15.31 5.95 -0.66
CA MET A 89 14.89 7.06 -1.50
C MET A 89 15.66 7.12 -2.82
N ALA A 90 16.99 7.01 -2.76
CA ALA A 90 17.84 6.96 -3.95
C ALA A 90 17.48 5.73 -4.81
N GLY A 91 17.40 4.55 -4.20
CA GLY A 91 17.07 3.31 -4.89
C GLY A 91 15.71 3.35 -5.58
N THR A 92 14.67 3.86 -4.91
CA THR A 92 13.34 4.01 -5.51
C THR A 92 13.32 5.03 -6.62
N PHE A 93 14.04 6.15 -6.47
CA PHE A 93 14.10 7.20 -7.48
C PHE A 93 14.77 6.70 -8.76
N PHE A 94 15.98 6.13 -8.63
CA PHE A 94 16.70 5.56 -9.77
C PHE A 94 15.96 4.36 -10.37
N GLY A 95 15.34 3.51 -9.56
CA GLY A 95 14.51 2.40 -10.02
C GLY A 95 13.32 2.87 -10.85
N SER A 96 12.59 3.88 -10.38
CA SER A 96 11.46 4.48 -11.11
C SER A 96 11.84 5.26 -12.37
N TRP A 97 13.12 5.62 -12.51
CA TRP A 97 13.62 6.31 -13.71
C TRP A 97 14.04 5.32 -14.80
N VAL A 98 14.51 4.13 -14.42
CA VAL A 98 14.94 3.09 -15.35
C VAL A 98 13.77 2.26 -15.88
N ALA A 99 12.73 2.03 -15.06
CA ALA A 99 11.52 1.29 -15.41
C ALA A 99 10.43 2.19 -16.01
#